data_AF-A0A812Q183-F1
#
_entry.id   AF-A0A812Q183-F1
#
_cell.length_a   1.000
_cell.length_b   1.000
_cell.length_c   1.000
_cell.angle_alpha   90.00
_cell.angle_beta   90.00
_cell.angle_gamma   90.00
#
_symmetry.space_group_name_H-M   'P 1'
#
loop_
_entity.id
_entity.type
_entity.pdbx_description
1 polymer ?
#
loop_
_entity_poly.entity_id
_entity_poly.type
_entity_poly.pdbx_seq_one_letter_code
_entity_poly.pdbx_strand_id
1 'polypeptide(L)'
;MNALPPPDKTWLLDTFGTDGTVLDHQFWGRIRPLTDYPLNRFLTLIPGFSTRNTFLGAATVERRSEDSVTAQLPQRSWQCVLWSKVHPWLNSSLGWPAYHQNLLREYSKYCKVIATIDKQDTYKTERILRSCCPEVDVRNVQSPAAFRDLLQGSAVYVGVGEPLIAPSCFEALSVGTHVIQPRIPEPHAVPNKPITQKWTSQHPFLEQVPEPFAYTVDPLDFKALAETFKKLRAAYDSVYGGTATAEANPEAPSLNATLRKFYAAGEYPGREVYSTEGFLERVARVVNKTRRLTTEDWEWERQDHPQMLPDRAFHAQAAG
;
A
#
# COMPACT_ATOMS: atom_id res chain seq x y z
N MET A 1 26.08 -14.32 24.81
CA MET A 1 25.25 -13.17 24.43
C MET A 1 25.05 -13.28 22.94
N ASN A 2 23.82 -13.20 22.42
CA ASN A 2 23.63 -13.11 20.97
C ASN A 2 24.15 -11.74 20.55
N ALA A 3 25.31 -11.65 19.90
CA ALA A 3 25.73 -10.36 19.39
C ALA A 3 24.78 -9.97 18.26
N LEU A 4 24.29 -8.75 18.37
CA LEU A 4 23.55 -8.12 17.29
C LEU A 4 24.57 -7.54 16.31
N PRO A 5 24.26 -7.51 15.01
CA PRO A 5 25.12 -6.85 14.05
C PRO A 5 25.33 -5.38 14.45
N PRO A 6 26.49 -4.78 14.13
CA PRO A 6 26.83 -3.46 14.65
C PRO A 6 25.79 -2.40 14.26
N PRO A 7 25.25 -1.63 15.23
CA PRO A 7 24.15 -0.69 14.98
C PRO A 7 24.41 0.36 13.89
N ASP A 8 25.67 0.72 13.66
CA ASP A 8 26.08 1.70 12.66
C ASP A 8 26.12 1.14 11.22
N LYS A 9 25.99 -0.18 11.04
CA LYS A 9 26.01 -0.87 9.73
C LYS A 9 24.69 -1.53 9.35
N THR A 10 23.82 -1.78 10.32
CA THR A 10 22.56 -2.48 10.07
C THR A 10 21.49 -1.50 9.65
N TRP A 11 20.76 -1.86 8.61
CA TRP A 11 19.47 -1.26 8.29
C TRP A 11 18.37 -2.27 8.60
N LEU A 12 17.29 -1.79 9.20
CA LEU A 12 16.19 -2.63 9.67
C LEU A 12 14.96 -2.35 8.83
N LEU A 13 14.43 -3.36 8.13
CA LEU A 13 13.14 -3.23 7.45
C LEU A 13 12.03 -3.20 8.51
N ASP A 14 11.34 -2.06 8.60
CA ASP A 14 10.30 -1.82 9.59
C ASP A 14 9.15 -1.04 8.94
N THR A 15 8.16 -1.79 8.45
CA THR A 15 7.03 -1.28 7.67
C THR A 15 6.31 -0.10 8.35
N PHE A 16 6.10 -0.20 9.67
CA PHE A 16 5.36 0.78 10.47
C PHE A 16 6.27 1.90 10.99
N GLY A 17 7.57 1.61 11.10
CA GLY A 17 8.54 2.48 11.72
C GLY A 17 8.56 2.36 13.23
N THR A 18 9.62 2.92 13.80
CA THR A 18 9.86 3.04 15.22
C THR A 18 10.23 4.45 15.59
N ASP A 19 9.72 4.92 16.71
CA ASP A 19 10.02 6.23 17.26
C ASP A 19 10.89 6.12 18.54
N GLY A 20 11.44 4.93 18.80
CA GLY A 20 12.28 4.68 19.98
C GLY A 20 11.51 4.74 21.29
N THR A 21 10.17 4.83 21.26
CA THR A 21 9.37 4.61 22.46
C THR A 21 9.37 3.12 22.78
N VAL A 22 9.74 2.80 24.02
CA VAL A 22 9.50 1.47 24.58
C VAL A 22 8.05 1.45 25.00
N LEU A 23 7.18 0.93 24.14
CA LEU A 23 5.85 0.59 24.61
C LEU A 23 5.98 -0.61 25.54
N ASP A 24 5.35 -0.51 26.71
CA ASP A 24 5.37 -1.50 27.80
C ASP A 24 4.54 -2.75 27.44
N HIS A 25 4.74 -3.26 26.23
CA HIS A 25 3.86 -4.22 25.58
C HIS A 25 4.60 -5.51 25.28
N GLN A 26 4.03 -6.58 25.81
CA GLN A 26 4.44 -7.98 25.80
C GLN A 26 4.42 -8.60 24.39
N PHE A 27 4.92 -7.91 23.36
CA PHE A 27 4.95 -8.45 22.00
C PHE A 27 6.19 -9.36 21.84
N TRP A 28 5.92 -10.67 21.68
CA TRP A 28 6.85 -11.78 21.43
C TRP A 28 8.16 -11.74 22.24
N GLY A 29 8.10 -12.24 23.47
CA GLY A 29 9.21 -12.86 24.18
C GLY A 29 10.57 -12.14 24.12
N ARG A 30 10.87 -11.32 25.12
CA ARG A 30 12.25 -10.95 25.50
C ARG A 30 13.16 -10.39 24.39
N ILE A 31 12.65 -9.89 23.26
CA ILE A 31 13.51 -9.15 22.33
C ILE A 31 13.74 -7.79 22.97
N ARG A 32 15.01 -7.48 23.29
CA ARG A 32 15.38 -6.14 23.77
C ARG A 32 14.83 -5.10 22.79
N PRO A 33 14.32 -3.96 23.26
CA PRO A 33 13.88 -2.91 22.35
C PRO A 33 14.99 -2.65 21.34
N LEU A 34 14.66 -2.55 20.05
CA LEU A 34 15.62 -2.19 18.99
C LEU A 34 16.12 -0.73 19.13
N THR A 35 15.99 -0.14 20.33
CA THR A 35 16.39 1.23 20.70
C THR A 35 17.89 1.46 20.61
N ASP A 36 18.69 0.39 20.57
CA ASP A 36 20.14 0.49 20.44
C ASP A 36 20.57 0.83 18.99
N TYR A 37 19.65 0.79 18.02
CA TYR A 37 19.89 1.23 16.65
C TYR A 37 19.51 2.70 16.45
N PRO A 38 20.33 3.49 15.71
CA PRO A 38 19.94 4.83 15.32
C PRO A 38 18.59 4.82 14.57
N LEU A 39 17.64 5.65 14.98
CA LEU A 39 16.28 5.63 14.41
C LEU A 39 16.25 5.84 12.89
N ASN A 40 17.23 6.56 12.33
CA ASN A 40 17.34 6.74 10.89
C ASN A 40 17.75 5.48 10.11
N ARG A 41 18.10 4.37 10.78
CA ARG A 41 18.43 3.07 10.17
C ARG A 41 17.22 2.15 9.96
N PHE A 42 16.06 2.53 10.46
CA PHE A 42 14.81 1.82 10.20
C PHE A 42 14.24 2.28 8.85
N LEU A 43 13.84 1.33 8.03
CA LEU A 43 13.41 1.50 6.65
C LEU A 43 11.89 1.31 6.57
N THR A 44 11.14 2.40 6.39
CA THR A 44 9.67 2.39 6.41
C THR A 44 9.05 2.14 5.04
N LEU A 45 7.83 1.60 5.03
CA LEU A 45 7.04 1.43 3.80
C LEU A 45 6.35 2.71 3.35
N ILE A 46 6.04 3.62 4.27
CA ILE A 46 5.34 4.87 3.98
C ILE A 46 6.18 6.09 4.40
N PRO A 47 6.21 7.16 3.59
CA PRO A 47 6.92 8.37 3.96
C PRO A 47 6.13 9.16 5.01
N GLY A 48 6.84 9.94 5.84
CA GLY A 48 6.24 10.92 6.75
C GLY A 48 5.54 10.35 7.99
N PHE A 49 5.31 9.03 8.08
CA PHE A 49 4.66 8.43 9.25
C PHE A 49 5.61 8.14 10.41
N SER A 50 6.90 7.93 10.13
CA SER A 50 7.93 7.99 11.16
C SER A 50 9.06 8.86 10.66
N THR A 51 8.99 10.14 11.02
CA THR A 51 9.89 11.18 10.52
C THR A 51 11.35 11.00 10.96
N ARG A 52 11.58 10.17 11.98
CA ARG A 52 12.91 9.81 12.47
C ARG A 52 13.51 8.58 11.76
N ASN A 53 12.71 7.87 10.97
CA ASN A 53 13.16 6.73 10.18
C ASN A 53 13.49 7.14 8.74
N THR A 54 14.15 6.25 8.01
CA THR A 54 14.42 6.43 6.58
C THR A 54 13.29 5.82 5.77
N PHE A 55 12.69 6.60 4.88
CA PHE A 55 11.73 6.07 3.93
C PHE A 55 12.43 5.25 2.83
N LEU A 56 12.08 3.96 2.73
CA LEU A 56 12.49 3.09 1.63
C LEU A 56 11.32 2.85 0.65
N GLY A 57 10.14 2.54 1.17
CA GLY A 57 8.96 2.24 0.39
C GLY A 57 9.03 0.90 -0.34
N ALA A 58 8.24 0.79 -1.39
CA ALA A 58 8.23 -0.33 -2.33
C ALA A 58 8.11 0.23 -3.76
N ALA A 59 8.40 -0.61 -4.75
CA ALA A 59 8.10 -0.33 -6.14
C ALA A 59 6.85 -1.10 -6.56
N THR A 60 5.91 -0.43 -7.21
CA THR A 60 4.83 -1.12 -7.94
C THR A 60 5.38 -1.68 -9.25
N VAL A 61 4.88 -2.83 -9.69
CA VAL A 61 5.21 -3.36 -11.02
C VAL A 61 4.50 -2.50 -12.07
N GLU A 62 5.23 -1.53 -12.59
CA GLU A 62 4.72 -0.61 -13.60
C GLU A 62 4.56 -1.30 -14.95
N ARG A 63 3.55 -0.87 -15.71
CA ARG A 63 3.51 -1.13 -17.14
C ARG A 63 4.61 -0.27 -17.78
N ARG A 64 5.58 -0.89 -18.47
CA ARG A 64 6.42 -0.15 -19.42
C ARG A 64 5.47 0.43 -20.48
N SER A 65 5.28 1.74 -20.47
CA SER A 65 4.62 2.46 -21.55
C SER A 65 5.70 2.95 -22.48
N GLU A 66 5.70 2.47 -23.72
CA GLU A 66 6.03 3.34 -24.84
C GLU A 66 5.03 4.52 -24.77
N ASP A 67 5.54 5.75 -24.85
CA ASP A 67 4.84 7.05 -24.79
C ASP A 67 3.39 7.06 -24.24
N SER A 68 3.22 7.47 -22.99
CA SER A 68 1.92 7.54 -22.29
C SER A 68 0.87 8.44 -22.95
N VAL A 69 1.28 9.26 -23.92
CA VAL A 69 0.39 10.14 -24.70
C VAL A 69 -0.35 9.38 -25.81
N THR A 70 0.21 8.27 -26.32
CA THR A 70 -0.40 7.43 -27.38
C THR A 70 -0.95 6.10 -26.85
N ALA A 71 -0.72 5.80 -25.57
CA ALA A 71 -1.17 4.57 -24.93
C ALA A 71 -2.70 4.39 -25.06
N GLN A 72 -3.11 3.29 -25.70
CA GLN A 72 -4.51 2.94 -25.85
C GLN A 72 -5.16 2.74 -24.47
N LEU A 73 -6.30 3.40 -24.25
CA LEU A 73 -7.06 3.23 -23.00
C LEU A 73 -7.44 1.76 -22.81
N PRO A 74 -7.16 1.16 -21.64
CA PRO A 74 -7.59 -0.19 -21.35
C PRO A 74 -9.11 -0.26 -21.29
N GLN A 75 -9.67 -1.42 -21.65
CA GLN A 75 -11.08 -1.70 -21.42
C GLN A 75 -11.33 -1.74 -19.91
N ARG A 76 -12.28 -0.91 -19.46
CA ARG A 76 -12.63 -0.76 -18.05
C ARG A 76 -14.13 -0.84 -17.89
N SER A 77 -14.56 -1.41 -16.78
CA SER A 77 -15.95 -1.47 -16.35
C SER A 77 -16.15 -0.61 -15.10
N TRP A 78 -17.35 -0.05 -14.96
CA TRP A 78 -17.79 0.60 -13.73
C TRP A 78 -18.05 -0.45 -12.63
N GLN A 79 -16.97 -0.92 -12.02
CA GLN A 79 -16.96 -1.90 -10.94
C GLN A 79 -15.88 -1.52 -9.92
N CYS A 80 -16.07 -1.98 -8.70
CA CYS A 80 -15.15 -1.79 -7.59
C CYS A 80 -14.43 -3.09 -7.26
N VAL A 81 -13.16 -3.01 -6.89
CA VAL A 81 -12.40 -4.13 -6.33
C VAL A 81 -12.20 -3.87 -4.85
N LEU A 82 -12.53 -4.84 -4.01
CA LEU A 82 -12.38 -4.73 -2.57
C LEU A 82 -10.90 -4.81 -2.18
N TRP A 83 -10.45 -3.87 -1.37
CA TRP A 83 -9.13 -3.86 -0.77
C TRP A 83 -9.09 -4.72 0.50
N SER A 84 -9.26 -6.04 0.32
CA SER A 84 -9.02 -7.03 1.38
C SER A 84 -9.01 -8.45 0.81
N LYS A 85 -8.27 -9.37 1.47
CA LYS A 85 -8.17 -10.79 1.06
C LYS A 85 -8.60 -11.81 2.13
N VAL A 86 -8.91 -11.40 3.37
CA VAL A 86 -8.93 -12.31 4.56
C VAL A 86 -10.07 -11.99 5.55
N HIS A 87 -10.48 -12.99 6.34
CA HIS A 87 -11.63 -13.08 7.26
C HIS A 87 -11.63 -12.25 8.59
N PRO A 88 -10.51 -11.87 9.24
CA PRO A 88 -10.55 -11.40 10.63
C PRO A 88 -11.42 -10.18 10.91
N TRP A 89 -11.54 -9.23 9.96
CA TRP A 89 -12.38 -8.04 10.14
C TRP A 89 -13.88 -8.31 9.91
N LEU A 90 -14.23 -9.31 9.08
CA LEU A 90 -15.63 -9.74 8.91
C LEU A 90 -16.14 -10.63 10.04
N ASN A 91 -15.23 -11.29 10.78
CA ASN A 91 -15.56 -12.30 11.79
C ASN A 91 -14.98 -11.98 13.19
N SER A 92 -14.58 -10.74 13.45
CA SER A 92 -13.96 -10.38 14.71
C SER A 92 -15.00 -10.34 15.84
N SER A 93 -14.74 -11.12 16.89
CA SER A 93 -15.32 -10.97 18.24
C SER A 93 -14.85 -9.69 18.94
N LEU A 94 -14.00 -8.88 18.29
CA LEU A 94 -13.29 -7.71 18.79
C LEU A 94 -13.86 -6.39 18.21
N GLY A 95 -15.06 -6.43 17.61
CA GLY A 95 -15.71 -5.30 16.91
C GLY A 95 -15.09 -5.09 15.53
N TRP A 96 -15.80 -4.82 14.43
CA TRP A 96 -17.11 -4.24 14.23
C TRP A 96 -17.77 -4.91 13.00
N PRO A 97 -18.37 -6.11 13.11
CA PRO A 97 -18.94 -6.79 11.95
C PRO A 97 -19.98 -5.95 11.22
N ALA A 98 -20.80 -5.20 11.97
CA ALA A 98 -21.81 -4.30 11.40
C ALA A 98 -21.20 -3.14 10.60
N TYR A 99 -20.07 -2.57 11.05
CA TYR A 99 -19.40 -1.48 10.36
C TYR A 99 -18.97 -1.88 8.96
N HIS A 100 -18.23 -2.99 8.84
CA HIS A 100 -17.72 -3.42 7.55
C HIS A 100 -18.83 -3.93 6.63
N GLN A 101 -19.84 -4.59 7.18
CA GLN A 101 -21.02 -5.02 6.41
C GLN A 101 -21.82 -3.84 5.87
N ASN A 102 -22.04 -2.80 6.68
CA ASN A 102 -22.75 -1.60 6.26
C ASN A 102 -21.99 -0.87 5.16
N LEU A 103 -20.66 -0.74 5.30
CA LEU A 103 -19.82 -0.11 4.30
C LEU A 103 -19.84 -0.87 2.96
N LEU A 104 -19.75 -2.20 2.99
CA LEU A 104 -19.87 -3.03 1.79
C LEU A 104 -21.25 -2.90 1.13
N ARG A 105 -22.33 -2.91 1.91
CA ARG A 105 -23.69 -2.68 1.41
C ARG A 105 -23.83 -1.31 0.77
N GLU A 106 -23.20 -0.30 1.35
CA GLU A 106 -23.20 1.06 0.81
C GLU A 106 -22.45 1.13 -0.52
N TYR A 107 -21.26 0.54 -0.62
CA TYR A 107 -20.52 0.44 -1.89
C TYR A 107 -21.33 -0.23 -3.00
N SER A 108 -22.02 -1.33 -2.68
CA SER A 108 -22.83 -2.08 -3.64
C SER A 108 -24.02 -1.30 -4.22
N LYS A 109 -24.42 -0.16 -3.62
CA LYS A 109 -25.43 0.73 -4.21
C LYS A 109 -24.91 1.50 -5.43
N TYR A 110 -23.60 1.73 -5.50
CA TYR A 110 -23.01 2.63 -6.50
C TYR A 110 -22.18 1.89 -7.57
N CYS A 111 -21.65 0.71 -7.25
CA CYS A 111 -20.85 -0.10 -8.18
C CYS A 111 -21.00 -1.59 -7.89
N LYS A 112 -20.78 -2.42 -8.92
CA LYS A 112 -20.58 -3.86 -8.70
C LYS A 112 -19.28 -4.07 -7.91
N VAL A 113 -19.36 -4.63 -6.70
CA VAL A 113 -18.19 -4.91 -5.86
C VAL A 113 -17.65 -6.31 -6.13
N ILE A 114 -16.34 -6.42 -6.38
CA ILE A 114 -15.61 -7.67 -6.59
C ILE A 114 -14.67 -7.90 -5.42
N ALA A 115 -14.77 -9.06 -4.77
CA ALA A 115 -13.86 -9.48 -3.70
C ALA A 115 -12.91 -10.58 -4.20
N THR A 116 -11.62 -10.48 -3.86
CA THR A 116 -10.62 -11.51 -4.17
C THR A 116 -10.17 -12.19 -2.88
N ILE A 117 -10.85 -13.28 -2.51
CA ILE A 117 -10.60 -13.99 -1.24
C ILE A 117 -9.51 -15.05 -1.45
N ASP A 118 -8.61 -15.19 -0.47
CA ASP A 118 -7.59 -16.23 -0.47
C ASP A 118 -8.22 -17.63 -0.39
N LYS A 119 -7.76 -18.56 -1.25
CA LYS A 119 -8.22 -19.96 -1.29
C LYS A 119 -8.11 -20.67 0.05
N GLN A 120 -7.09 -20.37 0.84
CA GLN A 120 -6.87 -21.04 2.12
C GLN A 120 -7.84 -20.56 3.22
N ASP A 121 -8.52 -19.44 3.00
CA ASP A 121 -9.47 -18.80 3.94
C ASP A 121 -10.90 -18.70 3.34
N THR A 122 -11.12 -19.35 2.19
CA THR A 122 -12.33 -19.22 1.34
C THR A 122 -13.61 -19.59 2.06
N TYR A 123 -13.67 -20.76 2.71
CA TYR A 123 -14.97 -21.29 3.13
C TYR A 123 -15.69 -20.40 4.17
N LYS A 124 -14.97 -19.84 5.14
CA LYS A 124 -15.61 -19.01 6.18
C LYS A 124 -15.92 -17.61 5.67
N THR A 125 -14.97 -16.96 4.99
CA THR A 125 -15.13 -15.60 4.46
C THR A 125 -16.18 -15.52 3.37
N GLU A 126 -16.16 -16.44 2.43
CA GLU A 126 -17.14 -16.49 1.36
C GLU A 126 -18.54 -16.75 1.92
N ARG A 127 -18.68 -17.65 2.90
CA ARG A 127 -19.97 -17.89 3.57
C ARG A 127 -20.51 -16.62 4.26
N ILE A 128 -19.65 -15.86 4.94
CA ILE A 128 -20.07 -14.60 5.57
C ILE A 128 -20.46 -13.57 4.51
N LEU A 129 -19.65 -13.37 3.47
CA LEU A 129 -19.98 -12.40 2.42
C LEU A 129 -21.29 -12.77 1.71
N ARG A 130 -21.49 -14.05 1.39
CA ARG A 130 -22.74 -14.53 0.80
C ARG A 130 -23.95 -14.35 1.72
N SER A 131 -23.78 -14.39 3.04
CA SER A 131 -24.88 -14.18 3.98
C SER A 131 -25.17 -12.70 4.26
N CYS A 132 -24.14 -11.85 4.35
CA CYS A 132 -24.31 -10.45 4.74
C CYS A 132 -24.42 -9.48 3.54
N CYS A 133 -23.77 -9.80 2.43
CA CYS A 133 -23.65 -8.98 1.23
C CYS A 133 -23.68 -9.85 -0.05
N PRO A 134 -24.80 -10.52 -0.38
CA PRO A 134 -24.89 -11.47 -1.49
C PRO A 134 -24.60 -10.85 -2.87
N GLU A 135 -24.71 -9.53 -2.99
CA GLU A 135 -24.40 -8.76 -4.21
C GLU A 135 -22.89 -8.69 -4.53
N VAL A 136 -22.02 -9.03 -3.57
CA VAL A 136 -20.56 -9.00 -3.77
C VAL A 136 -20.11 -10.19 -4.61
N ASP A 137 -19.48 -9.91 -5.75
CA ASP A 137 -18.93 -10.90 -6.68
C ASP A 137 -17.60 -11.44 -6.15
N VAL A 138 -17.61 -12.64 -5.58
CA VAL A 138 -16.40 -13.30 -5.08
C VAL A 138 -15.67 -13.98 -6.24
N ARG A 139 -14.44 -13.54 -6.52
CA ARG A 139 -13.59 -14.11 -7.58
C ARG A 139 -12.33 -14.75 -7.02
N ASN A 140 -11.99 -15.87 -7.62
CA ASN A 140 -10.76 -16.59 -7.31
C ASN A 140 -9.58 -16.03 -8.12
N VAL A 141 -8.97 -14.96 -7.62
CA VAL A 141 -7.79 -14.31 -8.24
C VAL A 141 -6.54 -14.63 -7.43
N GLN A 142 -5.64 -15.42 -8.02
CA GLN A 142 -4.52 -16.04 -7.29
C GLN A 142 -3.13 -15.56 -7.74
N SER A 143 -3.00 -15.04 -8.95
CA SER A 143 -1.71 -14.55 -9.46
C SER A 143 -1.62 -13.03 -9.38
N PRO A 144 -0.42 -12.46 -9.18
CA PRO A 144 -0.20 -11.02 -9.27
C PRO A 144 -0.67 -10.43 -10.61
N ALA A 145 -0.44 -11.14 -11.72
CA ALA A 145 -0.89 -10.70 -13.05
C ALA A 145 -2.42 -10.61 -13.14
N ALA A 146 -3.14 -11.64 -12.69
CA ALA A 146 -4.61 -11.63 -12.73
C ALA A 146 -5.20 -10.56 -11.80
N PHE A 147 -4.55 -10.28 -10.66
CA PHE A 147 -4.97 -9.21 -9.76
C PHE A 147 -4.76 -7.83 -10.39
N ARG A 148 -3.60 -7.60 -11.01
CA ARG A 148 -3.33 -6.38 -11.77
C ARG A 148 -4.33 -6.19 -12.92
N ASP A 149 -4.62 -7.23 -13.68
CA ASP A 149 -5.58 -7.16 -14.80
C ASP A 149 -7.01 -6.87 -14.28
N LEU A 150 -7.39 -7.44 -13.14
CA LEU A 150 -8.65 -7.11 -12.46
C LEU A 150 -8.69 -5.63 -12.04
N LEU A 151 -7.61 -5.11 -11.44
CA LEU A 151 -7.53 -3.70 -11.07
C LEU A 151 -7.65 -2.81 -12.31
N GLN A 152 -6.87 -3.08 -13.37
CA GLN A 152 -6.90 -2.32 -14.62
C GLN A 152 -8.28 -2.32 -15.30
N GLY A 153 -9.02 -3.42 -15.19
CA GLY A 153 -10.38 -3.53 -15.70
C GLY A 153 -11.46 -2.88 -14.83
N SER A 154 -11.12 -2.30 -13.67
CA SER A 154 -12.08 -1.83 -12.67
C SER A 154 -11.95 -0.34 -12.38
N ALA A 155 -13.05 0.39 -12.18
CA ALA A 155 -13.00 1.84 -11.97
C ALA A 155 -12.38 2.26 -10.62
N VAL A 156 -12.64 1.51 -9.56
CA VAL A 156 -12.33 1.92 -8.18
C VAL A 156 -11.80 0.74 -7.36
N TYR A 157 -10.84 1.00 -6.47
CA TYR A 157 -10.35 0.10 -5.45
C TYR A 157 -10.80 0.62 -4.08
N VAL A 158 -11.62 -0.15 -3.36
CA VAL A 158 -12.35 0.34 -2.18
C VAL A 158 -11.86 -0.31 -0.89
N GLY A 159 -11.42 0.52 0.04
CA GLY A 159 -10.96 0.19 1.38
C GLY A 159 -12.10 -0.10 2.35
N VAL A 160 -11.81 -0.93 3.35
CA VAL A 160 -12.74 -1.25 4.46
C VAL A 160 -12.12 -1.02 5.83
N GLY A 161 -10.94 -0.40 5.89
CA GLY A 161 -10.23 -0.06 7.12
C GLY A 161 -9.07 -1.00 7.42
N GLU A 162 -9.10 -2.20 6.85
CA GLU A 162 -8.07 -3.23 7.00
C GLU A 162 -7.83 -3.95 5.65
N PRO A 163 -6.60 -4.36 5.33
CA PRO A 163 -5.37 -4.18 6.12
C PRO A 163 -4.86 -2.72 6.11
N LEU A 164 -4.21 -2.31 7.20
CA LEU A 164 -3.45 -1.07 7.29
C LEU A 164 -2.16 -1.09 6.43
N ILE A 165 -1.83 0.05 5.78
CA ILE A 165 -0.62 0.29 4.96
C ILE A 165 -0.24 -0.79 3.92
N ALA A 166 -1.22 -1.51 3.39
CA ALA A 166 -0.93 -2.49 2.35
C ALA A 166 -0.54 -1.81 1.02
N PRO A 167 0.49 -2.33 0.31
CA PRO A 167 1.00 -1.70 -0.91
C PRO A 167 0.06 -1.83 -2.13
N SER A 168 -0.99 -2.65 -2.05
CA SER A 168 -1.89 -2.91 -3.18
C SER A 168 -2.69 -1.67 -3.63
N CYS A 169 -2.83 -0.65 -2.78
CA CYS A 169 -3.41 0.63 -3.20
C CYS A 169 -2.54 1.34 -4.24
N PHE A 170 -1.21 1.21 -4.16
CA PHE A 170 -0.30 1.74 -5.16
C PHE A 170 -0.35 0.93 -6.45
N GLU A 171 -0.53 -0.39 -6.37
CA GLU A 171 -0.78 -1.21 -7.56
C GLU A 171 -2.04 -0.73 -8.29
N ALA A 172 -3.13 -0.44 -7.56
CA ALA A 172 -4.36 0.11 -8.14
C ALA A 172 -4.11 1.47 -8.83
N LEU A 173 -3.47 2.42 -8.13
CA LEU A 173 -3.14 3.73 -8.72
C LEU A 173 -2.24 3.61 -9.95
N SER A 174 -1.25 2.70 -9.91
CA SER A 174 -0.30 2.47 -11.01
C SER A 174 -0.94 1.94 -12.30
N VAL A 175 -2.15 1.39 -12.21
CA VAL A 175 -2.92 0.91 -13.37
C VAL A 175 -4.16 1.78 -13.65
N GLY A 176 -4.22 2.99 -13.09
CA GLY A 176 -5.30 3.95 -13.37
C GLY A 176 -6.61 3.63 -12.65
N THR A 177 -6.55 2.94 -11.52
CA THR A 177 -7.71 2.61 -10.69
C THR A 177 -7.76 3.56 -9.51
N HIS A 178 -8.85 4.32 -9.39
CA HIS A 178 -9.04 5.25 -8.28
C HIS A 178 -9.09 4.51 -6.94
N VAL A 179 -8.68 5.13 -5.85
CA VAL A 179 -8.73 4.52 -4.52
C VAL A 179 -9.70 5.27 -3.62
N ILE A 180 -10.58 4.54 -2.92
CA ILE A 180 -11.32 5.07 -1.77
C ILE A 180 -10.77 4.36 -0.54
N GLN A 181 -10.39 5.12 0.48
CA GLN A 181 -10.05 4.58 1.78
C GLN A 181 -10.92 5.20 2.88
N PRO A 182 -11.26 4.42 3.92
CA PRO A 182 -11.94 4.99 5.08
C PRO A 182 -10.97 5.76 5.96
N ARG A 183 -11.44 6.90 6.46
CA ARG A 183 -10.90 7.57 7.64
C ARG A 183 -11.15 6.71 8.87
N ILE A 184 -10.24 6.76 9.83
CA ILE A 184 -10.45 6.19 11.16
C ILE A 184 -11.09 7.29 12.02
N PRO A 185 -12.35 7.15 12.48
CA PRO A 185 -13.07 8.21 13.20
C PRO A 185 -12.33 8.68 14.46
N GLU A 186 -11.70 7.74 15.17
CA GLU A 186 -10.87 8.02 16.34
C GLU A 186 -9.42 7.60 16.07
N PRO A 187 -8.55 8.54 15.65
CA PRO A 187 -7.16 8.21 15.37
C PRO A 187 -6.46 7.64 16.61
N HIS A 188 -5.87 6.45 16.45
CA HIS A 188 -5.24 5.71 17.53
C HIS A 188 -3.88 5.16 17.10
N ALA A 189 -2.99 4.93 18.06
CA ALA A 189 -1.76 4.19 17.79
C ALA A 189 -2.11 2.70 17.62
N VAL A 190 -1.47 2.02 16.66
CA VAL A 190 -1.70 0.58 16.47
C VAL A 190 -1.14 -0.17 17.68
N PRO A 191 -1.95 -0.99 18.37
CA PRO A 191 -1.48 -1.74 19.52
C PRO A 191 -0.25 -2.59 19.16
N ASN A 192 0.71 -2.62 20.08
CA ASN A 192 1.94 -3.41 19.95
C ASN A 192 2.86 -3.05 18.77
N LYS A 193 2.78 -1.83 18.23
CA LYS A 193 3.77 -1.30 17.28
C LYS A 193 4.65 -0.26 17.98
N PRO A 194 5.97 -0.22 17.74
CA PRO A 194 6.91 0.66 18.47
C PRO A 194 6.83 2.13 18.00
N ILE A 195 5.61 2.64 17.84
CA ILE A 195 5.33 3.97 17.30
C ILE A 195 4.12 4.58 18.01
N THR A 196 4.26 5.84 18.43
CA THR A 196 3.18 6.60 19.09
C THR A 196 2.28 7.36 18.11
N GLN A 197 2.69 7.45 16.84
CA GLN A 197 1.92 8.16 15.83
C GLN A 197 0.54 7.53 15.64
N LYS A 198 -0.49 8.39 15.70
CA LYS A 198 -1.88 7.99 15.53
C LYS A 198 -2.21 7.79 14.06
N TRP A 199 -2.99 6.75 13.80
CA TRP A 199 -3.47 6.37 12.49
C TRP A 199 -4.79 7.06 12.19
N THR A 200 -4.82 7.83 11.12
CA THR A 200 -5.95 8.68 10.72
C THR A 200 -6.83 8.07 9.63
N SER A 201 -6.31 7.10 8.88
CA SER A 201 -7.02 6.37 7.82
C SER A 201 -6.40 4.99 7.59
N GLN A 202 -7.02 4.18 6.73
CA GLN A 202 -6.48 2.86 6.36
C GLN A 202 -5.03 2.94 5.84
N HIS A 203 -4.68 4.02 5.14
CA HIS A 203 -3.34 4.27 4.61
C HIS A 203 -3.03 5.78 4.61
N PRO A 204 -2.40 6.32 5.67
CA PRO A 204 -2.19 7.75 5.86
C PRO A 204 -1.51 8.49 4.71
N PHE A 205 -0.62 7.83 3.95
CA PHE A 205 -0.02 8.44 2.75
C PHE A 205 -1.05 8.80 1.67
N LEU A 206 -2.13 8.02 1.51
CA LEU A 206 -3.15 8.31 0.50
C LEU A 206 -3.97 9.57 0.83
N GLU A 207 -3.89 10.10 2.06
CA GLU A 207 -4.48 11.39 2.41
C GLU A 207 -3.81 12.56 1.66
N GLN A 208 -2.56 12.36 1.21
CA GLN A 208 -1.77 13.35 0.47
C GLN A 208 -1.92 13.19 -1.05
N VAL A 209 -2.50 12.07 -1.52
CA VAL A 209 -2.78 11.86 -2.93
C VAL A 209 -4.05 12.64 -3.29
N PRO A 210 -4.01 13.58 -4.24
CA PRO A 210 -5.14 14.47 -4.47
C PRO A 210 -6.34 13.76 -5.10
N GLU A 211 -7.53 14.34 -4.90
CA GLU A 211 -8.69 14.00 -5.72
C GLU A 211 -8.39 14.34 -7.19
N PRO A 212 -8.88 13.56 -8.17
CA PRO A 212 -9.80 12.43 -8.01
C PRO A 212 -9.12 11.07 -7.84
N PHE A 213 -7.79 10.99 -7.71
CA PHE A 213 -7.07 9.70 -7.73
C PHE A 213 -7.27 8.89 -6.46
N ALA A 214 -7.30 9.55 -5.30
CA ALA A 214 -7.59 8.94 -4.02
C ALA A 214 -8.60 9.78 -3.23
N TYR A 215 -9.45 9.12 -2.44
CA TYR A 215 -10.40 9.73 -1.53
C TYR A 215 -10.26 9.13 -0.14
N THR A 216 -10.21 9.98 0.88
CA THR A 216 -10.31 9.58 2.29
C THR A 216 -11.67 10.01 2.82
N VAL A 217 -12.56 9.05 3.04
CA VAL A 217 -13.96 9.31 3.37
C VAL A 217 -14.27 8.82 4.78
N ASP A 218 -15.11 9.55 5.51
CA ASP A 218 -15.67 9.01 6.75
C ASP A 218 -16.64 7.86 6.39
N PRO A 219 -16.34 6.62 6.76
CA PRO A 219 -17.16 5.45 6.45
C PRO A 219 -18.58 5.50 7.03
N LEU A 220 -18.84 6.35 8.03
CA LEU A 220 -20.16 6.56 8.63
C LEU A 220 -20.93 7.72 8.00
N ASP A 221 -20.28 8.54 7.18
CA ASP A 221 -20.93 9.60 6.41
C ASP A 221 -21.34 9.07 5.01
N PHE A 222 -22.49 8.40 4.96
CA PHE A 222 -23.01 7.86 3.71
C PHE A 222 -23.32 8.93 2.65
N LYS A 223 -23.57 10.18 3.08
CA LYS A 223 -23.78 11.29 2.13
C LYS A 223 -22.45 11.67 1.47
N ALA A 224 -21.38 11.81 2.24
CA ALA A 224 -20.06 12.06 1.68
C ALA A 224 -19.62 10.93 0.75
N LEU A 225 -19.88 9.67 1.14
CA LEU A 225 -19.58 8.52 0.29
C LEU A 225 -20.36 8.52 -1.03
N ALA A 226 -21.65 8.85 -0.99
CA ALA A 226 -22.48 8.99 -2.19
C ALA A 226 -21.94 10.06 -3.14
N GLU A 227 -21.55 11.23 -2.61
CA GLU A 227 -20.96 12.32 -3.40
C GLU A 227 -19.59 11.92 -3.98
N THR A 228 -18.77 11.17 -3.23
CA THR A 228 -17.51 10.61 -3.74
C THR A 228 -17.76 9.69 -4.94
N PHE A 229 -18.73 8.76 -4.87
CA PHE A 229 -19.07 7.92 -6.00
C PHE A 229 -19.62 8.70 -7.20
N LYS A 230 -20.40 9.75 -6.95
CA LYS A 230 -20.89 10.64 -8.01
C LYS A 230 -19.75 11.38 -8.72
N LYS A 231 -18.77 11.91 -7.99
CA LYS A 231 -17.55 12.53 -8.55
C LYS A 231 -16.75 11.53 -9.38
N LEU A 232 -16.51 10.33 -8.83
CA LEU A 232 -15.79 9.26 -9.51
C LEU A 232 -16.50 8.79 -10.77
N ARG A 233 -17.84 8.72 -10.73
CA ARG A 233 -18.64 8.35 -11.89
C ARG A 233 -18.55 9.40 -12.99
N ALA A 234 -18.64 10.68 -12.63
CA ALA A 234 -18.46 11.77 -13.59
C ALA A 234 -17.05 11.76 -14.22
N ALA A 235 -16.01 11.51 -13.41
CA ALA A 235 -14.63 11.35 -13.91
C ALA A 235 -14.51 10.18 -14.89
N TYR A 236 -15.10 9.03 -14.56
CA TYR A 236 -15.13 7.85 -15.42
C TYR A 236 -15.87 8.12 -16.74
N ASP A 237 -17.09 8.67 -16.67
CA ASP A 237 -17.92 8.95 -17.84
C ASP A 237 -17.29 10.04 -18.73
N SER A 238 -16.50 10.97 -18.17
CA SER A 238 -15.77 11.97 -18.98
C SER A 238 -14.70 11.37 -19.90
N VAL A 239 -14.22 10.16 -19.60
CA VAL A 239 -13.20 9.45 -20.38
C VAL A 239 -13.79 8.29 -21.18
N TYR A 240 -14.74 7.55 -20.59
CA TYR A 240 -15.31 6.32 -21.15
C TYR A 240 -16.77 6.46 -21.63
N GLY A 241 -17.46 7.57 -21.34
CA GLY A 241 -18.91 7.75 -21.58
C GLY A 241 -19.32 8.18 -23.00
N GLY A 242 -18.42 8.16 -23.98
CA GLY A 242 -18.77 8.22 -25.40
C GLY A 242 -19.24 9.57 -25.97
N THR A 243 -19.18 10.68 -25.24
CA THR A 243 -19.49 12.02 -25.78
C THR A 243 -18.29 12.96 -25.67
N ALA A 244 -17.32 12.76 -26.56
CA ALA A 244 -16.21 13.70 -26.74
C ALA A 244 -16.70 14.97 -27.45
N THR A 245 -17.13 15.98 -26.69
CA THR A 245 -17.01 17.37 -27.15
C THR A 245 -15.60 17.83 -26.78
N ALA A 246 -14.64 17.42 -27.60
CA ALA A 246 -13.25 17.84 -27.49
C ALA A 246 -13.10 19.25 -28.08
N GLU A 247 -13.59 20.25 -27.36
CA GLU A 247 -13.18 21.64 -27.57
C GLU A 247 -12.83 22.26 -26.21
N ALA A 248 -11.55 22.21 -25.85
CA ALA A 248 -11.03 23.02 -24.75
C ALA A 248 -9.54 23.32 -24.94
N ASN A 249 -9.28 24.56 -25.37
CA ASN A 249 -8.24 25.52 -24.98
C ASN A 249 -6.79 25.01 -24.68
N PRO A 250 -5.73 25.49 -25.36
CA PRO A 250 -4.38 24.90 -25.29
C PRO A 250 -3.54 25.15 -24.02
N GLU A 251 -3.93 26.04 -23.11
CA GLU A 251 -2.99 26.57 -22.10
C GLU A 251 -3.11 26.01 -20.66
N ALA A 252 -3.86 24.94 -20.45
CA ALA A 252 -3.74 24.11 -19.24
C ALA A 252 -4.19 22.68 -19.57
N PRO A 253 -3.55 21.61 -19.05
CA PRO A 253 -4.11 20.27 -19.18
C PRO A 253 -5.49 20.27 -18.53
N SER A 254 -6.54 20.19 -19.34
CA SER A 254 -7.90 20.05 -18.81
C SER A 254 -7.94 18.82 -17.90
N LEU A 255 -8.76 18.83 -16.85
CA LEU A 255 -8.94 17.69 -15.94
C LEU A 255 -9.16 16.36 -16.70
N ASN A 256 -9.79 16.43 -17.87
CA ASN A 256 -9.97 15.30 -18.78
C ASN A 256 -8.62 14.74 -19.29
N ALA A 257 -7.69 15.58 -19.76
CA ALA A 257 -6.37 15.14 -20.20
C ALA A 257 -5.60 14.43 -19.07
N THR A 258 -5.65 14.97 -17.86
CA THR A 258 -5.06 14.35 -16.67
C THR A 258 -5.70 13.00 -16.36
N LEU A 259 -7.04 12.91 -16.38
CA LEU A 259 -7.77 11.66 -16.18
C LEU A 259 -7.47 10.61 -17.25
N ARG A 260 -7.30 11.03 -18.52
CA ARG A 260 -6.93 10.10 -19.61
C ARG A 260 -5.56 9.49 -19.37
N LYS A 261 -4.56 10.30 -18.99
CA LYS A 261 -3.22 9.80 -18.64
C LYS A 261 -3.26 8.87 -17.42
N PHE A 262 -4.07 9.21 -16.42
CA PHE A 262 -4.30 8.34 -15.28
C PHE A 262 -4.90 6.99 -15.70
N TYR A 263 -6.01 6.97 -16.43
CA TYR A 263 -6.64 5.72 -16.86
C TYR A 263 -5.80 4.88 -17.83
N ALA A 264 -4.98 5.52 -18.67
CA ALA A 264 -4.12 4.84 -19.63
C ALA A 264 -2.87 4.24 -18.98
N ALA A 265 -2.22 5.00 -18.11
CA ALA A 265 -0.85 4.73 -17.66
C ALA A 265 -0.63 4.83 -16.14
N GLY A 266 -1.68 5.10 -15.35
CA GLY A 266 -1.58 5.31 -13.92
C GLY A 266 -0.78 6.56 -13.55
N GLU A 267 -0.83 7.61 -14.37
CA GLU A 267 -0.20 8.88 -14.05
C GLU A 267 -1.04 9.70 -13.05
N TYR A 268 -0.45 10.03 -11.90
CA TYR A 268 -1.03 10.89 -10.87
C TYR A 268 0.08 11.65 -10.12
N PRO A 269 -0.21 12.81 -9.49
CA PRO A 269 0.74 13.52 -8.64
C PRO A 269 1.20 12.64 -7.47
N GLY A 270 2.51 12.51 -7.26
CA GLY A 270 3.08 11.67 -6.21
C GLY A 270 3.41 10.23 -6.64
N ARG A 271 3.20 9.87 -7.92
CA ARG A 271 3.51 8.53 -8.46
C ARG A 271 4.98 8.14 -8.23
N GLU A 272 5.90 9.10 -8.29
CA GLU A 272 7.33 8.86 -8.11
C GLU A 272 7.66 8.19 -6.79
N VAL A 273 6.84 8.40 -5.75
CA VAL A 273 7.01 7.80 -4.43
C VAL A 273 7.00 6.28 -4.49
N TYR A 274 6.17 5.66 -5.33
CA TYR A 274 6.08 4.20 -5.46
C TYR A 274 6.49 3.68 -6.84
N SER A 275 7.10 4.55 -7.65
CA SER A 275 7.72 4.17 -8.91
C SER A 275 8.96 3.30 -8.71
N THR A 276 9.29 2.49 -9.72
CA THR A 276 10.53 1.70 -9.75
C THR A 276 11.75 2.62 -9.69
N GLU A 277 11.75 3.71 -10.44
CA GLU A 277 12.84 4.69 -10.46
C GLU A 277 13.04 5.33 -9.07
N GLY A 278 11.99 5.89 -8.49
CA GLY A 278 12.07 6.51 -7.16
C GLY A 278 12.48 5.52 -6.06
N PHE A 279 12.07 4.25 -6.17
CA PHE A 279 12.54 3.20 -5.27
C PHE A 279 14.04 2.93 -5.43
N LEU A 280 14.52 2.78 -6.67
CA LEU A 280 15.94 2.55 -6.95
C LEU A 280 16.81 3.73 -6.50
N GLU A 281 16.35 4.97 -6.66
CA GLU A 281 17.03 6.15 -6.12
C GLU A 281 17.15 6.08 -4.58
N ARG A 282 16.08 5.68 -3.89
CA ARG A 282 16.10 5.51 -2.43
C ARG A 282 17.06 4.40 -2.00
N VAL A 283 17.06 3.27 -2.71
CA VAL A 283 18.04 2.18 -2.49
C VAL A 283 19.46 2.69 -2.68
N ALA A 284 19.74 3.42 -3.77
CA ALA A 284 21.05 3.99 -4.02
C ALA A 284 21.51 4.93 -2.89
N ARG A 285 20.60 5.78 -2.36
CA ARG A 285 20.90 6.63 -1.19
C ARG A 285 21.23 5.83 0.06
N VAL A 286 20.51 4.74 0.32
CA VAL A 286 20.79 3.83 1.45
C VAL A 286 22.16 3.17 1.28
N VAL A 287 22.43 2.61 0.10
CA VAL A 287 23.71 1.95 -0.22
C VAL A 287 24.88 2.94 -0.08
N ASN A 288 24.76 4.15 -0.63
CA ASN A 288 25.82 5.17 -0.55
C ASN A 288 26.10 5.67 0.88
N LYS A 289 25.13 5.56 1.80
CA LYS A 289 25.28 5.87 3.23
C LYS A 289 25.69 4.65 4.08
N THR A 290 25.91 3.51 3.44
CA THR A 290 26.30 2.27 4.11
C THR A 290 27.80 2.06 3.91
N ARG A 291 28.56 2.07 5.00
CA ARG A 291 29.97 1.68 4.92
C ARG A 291 30.05 0.18 4.63
N ARG A 292 31.04 -0.22 3.83
CA ARG A 292 31.31 -1.64 3.56
C ARG A 292 31.75 -2.33 4.85
N LEU A 293 31.29 -3.56 5.06
CA LEU A 293 31.78 -4.42 6.13
C LEU A 293 33.23 -4.83 5.86
N THR A 294 34.07 -4.77 6.88
CA THR A 294 35.46 -5.25 6.87
C THR A 294 35.56 -6.61 7.56
N THR A 295 36.71 -7.27 7.46
CA THR A 295 36.96 -8.56 8.12
C THR A 295 36.88 -8.49 9.66
N GLU A 296 37.17 -7.33 10.24
CA GLU A 296 37.08 -7.05 11.68
C GLU A 296 35.61 -7.03 12.14
N ASP A 297 34.71 -6.60 11.26
CA ASP A 297 33.28 -6.49 11.56
C ASP A 297 32.59 -7.85 11.73
N TRP A 298 33.27 -8.93 11.34
CA TRP A 298 32.80 -10.32 11.41
C TRP A 298 33.52 -11.12 12.49
N GLU A 299 34.33 -10.50 13.36
CA GLU A 299 35.11 -11.24 14.35
C GLU A 299 34.25 -12.09 15.27
N TRP A 300 33.09 -11.57 15.69
CA TRP A 300 32.15 -12.30 16.53
C TRP A 300 31.51 -13.46 15.77
N GLU A 301 30.91 -13.23 14.59
CA GLU A 301 30.34 -14.30 13.77
C GLU A 301 31.39 -15.34 13.38
N ARG A 302 32.66 -14.95 13.16
CA ARG A 302 33.76 -15.89 12.91
C ARG A 302 34.07 -16.78 14.11
N GLN A 303 34.00 -16.23 15.32
CA GLN A 303 34.32 -16.96 16.54
C GLN A 303 33.17 -17.87 16.98
N ASP A 304 31.94 -17.36 16.92
CA ASP A 304 30.79 -18.00 17.55
C ASP A 304 29.80 -18.62 16.54
N HIS A 305 29.79 -18.16 15.29
CA HIS A 305 28.82 -18.59 14.25
C HIS A 305 29.43 -18.69 12.83
N PRO A 306 30.57 -19.38 12.63
CA PRO A 306 31.31 -19.35 11.36
C PRO A 306 30.48 -19.85 10.15
N GLN A 307 29.48 -20.70 10.39
CA GLN A 307 28.55 -21.20 9.39
C GLN A 307 27.56 -20.15 8.84
N MET A 308 27.41 -19.01 9.52
CA MET A 308 26.50 -17.92 9.12
C MET A 308 27.21 -16.89 8.22
N LEU A 309 28.51 -17.04 8.01
CA LEU A 309 29.30 -16.12 7.19
C LEU A 309 29.07 -16.40 5.70
N PRO A 310 28.86 -15.37 4.87
CA PRO A 310 28.76 -15.56 3.42
C PRO A 310 30.08 -16.13 2.87
N ASP A 311 30.02 -17.12 1.96
CA ASP A 311 31.22 -17.69 1.31
C ASP A 311 32.17 -16.61 0.72
N ARG A 312 31.59 -15.49 0.26
CA ARG A 312 32.34 -14.36 -0.31
C ARG A 312 33.08 -13.49 0.70
N ALA A 313 32.84 -13.63 2.00
CA ALA A 313 33.55 -12.86 3.04
C ALA A 313 35.06 -13.18 3.07
N PHE A 314 35.46 -14.32 2.52
CA PHE A 314 36.82 -14.85 2.62
C PHE A 314 37.65 -14.75 1.33
N HIS A 315 37.04 -14.48 0.18
CA HIS A 315 37.76 -14.52 -1.11
C HIS A 315 38.43 -13.21 -1.53
N ALA A 316 38.15 -12.09 -0.85
CA ALA A 316 38.70 -10.79 -1.24
C ALA A 316 40.17 -10.56 -0.81
N GLN A 317 40.77 -11.46 -0.03
CA GLN A 317 42.15 -11.31 0.47
C GLN A 317 43.17 -12.27 -0.17
N ALA A 318 42.78 -13.15 -1.08
CA ALA A 318 43.69 -14.12 -1.71
C ALA A 318 44.28 -13.66 -3.07
N ALA A 319 44.06 -12.40 -3.48
CA ALA A 319 44.56 -11.83 -4.73
C ALA A 319 45.42 -10.57 -4.50
N GLY A 320 46.22 -10.58 -3.42
CA GLY A 320 47.31 -9.65 -3.16
C GLY A 320 48.63 -10.39 -3.19
#